data_AF-A0A938N0B8-F1
#
_entry.id   AF-A0A938N0B8-F1
#
_cell.length_a   1.000
_cell.length_b   1.000
_cell.length_c   1.000
_cell.angle_alpha   90.00
_cell.angle_beta   90.00
_cell.angle_gamma   90.00
#
_symmetry.space_group_name_H-M   'P 1'
#
loop_
_entity.id
_entity.type
_entity.pdbx_description
1 polymer ?
#
loop_
_entity_poly.entity_id
_entity_poly.type
_entity_poly.pdbx_seq_one_letter_code
_entity_poly.pdbx_strand_id
1 'polypeptide(L)'
;MNSLPKSMSWPPVASLVTPFSLHFMAALPNAGPFVEFSIEGDINEGETFYSPALAVRDGKVKIPDGPGWGVRVNPSWLERASYAKSER
;
A
#
# COMPACT_ATOMS: atom_id res chain seq x y z
N MET A 1 3.03 -40.23 -7.96
CA MET A 1 3.27 -38.90 -8.57
C MET A 1 2.62 -37.87 -7.67
N ASN A 2 3.42 -37.23 -6.80
CA ASN A 2 2.91 -36.18 -5.92
C ASN A 2 2.78 -34.90 -6.75
N SER A 3 1.55 -34.44 -6.92
CA SER A 3 1.26 -33.16 -7.57
C SER A 3 1.91 -32.03 -6.79
N LEU A 4 2.71 -31.22 -7.49
CA LEU A 4 3.24 -29.96 -6.97
C LEU A 4 2.06 -29.05 -6.53
N PRO A 5 2.21 -28.26 -5.45
CA PRO A 5 1.18 -27.30 -5.06
C PRO A 5 0.96 -26.30 -6.20
N LYS A 6 -0.32 -26.08 -6.53
CA LYS A 6 -0.79 -25.01 -7.43
C LYS A 6 -0.06 -23.73 -7.06
N SER A 7 0.72 -23.20 -8.01
CA SER A 7 1.29 -21.85 -8.08
C SER A 7 1.38 -21.14 -6.73
N MET A 8 2.60 -21.04 -6.19
CA MET A 8 2.92 -20.03 -5.20
C MET A 8 2.72 -18.66 -5.87
N SER A 9 1.50 -18.12 -5.81
CA SER A 9 1.27 -16.71 -6.07
C SER A 9 2.08 -15.97 -5.03
N TRP A 10 3.10 -15.23 -5.46
CA TRP A 10 3.78 -14.29 -4.59
C TRP A 10 2.69 -13.45 -3.92
N PRO A 11 2.55 -13.45 -2.58
CA PRO A 11 1.46 -12.73 -1.95
C PRO A 11 1.61 -11.25 -2.32
N PRO A 12 0.55 -10.60 -2.80
CA PRO A 12 0.56 -9.15 -3.04
C PRO A 12 1.07 -8.47 -1.76
N VAL A 13 2.19 -7.76 -1.86
CA VAL A 13 2.79 -7.08 -0.70
C VAL A 13 2.03 -5.79 -0.42
N ALA A 14 0.95 -5.90 0.35
CA ALA A 14 0.24 -4.73 0.88
C ALA A 14 1.20 -3.94 1.78
N SER A 15 1.53 -2.71 1.37
CA SER A 15 2.52 -1.86 2.05
C SER A 15 2.17 -0.37 1.91
N LEU A 16 2.86 0.49 2.65
CA LEU A 16 2.71 1.95 2.56
C LEU A 16 3.62 2.60 1.50
N VAL A 17 4.30 1.81 0.66
CA VAL A 17 5.24 2.35 -0.34
C VAL A 17 4.56 3.32 -1.29
N THR A 18 3.34 3.02 -1.76
CA THR A 18 2.61 3.88 -2.69
C THR A 18 2.18 5.20 -2.05
N PRO A 19 1.53 5.24 -0.87
CA PRO A 19 1.30 6.50 -0.15
C PRO A 19 2.56 7.34 0.04
N PHE A 20 3.69 6.72 0.41
CA PHE A 20 4.95 7.44 0.61
C PHE A 20 5.47 8.05 -0.70
N SER A 21 5.46 7.28 -1.78
CA SER A 21 5.88 7.75 -3.10
C SER A 21 5.00 8.89 -3.60
N LEU A 22 3.67 8.84 -3.39
CA LEU A 22 2.76 9.92 -3.78
C LEU A 22 3.11 11.26 -3.10
N HIS A 23 3.28 11.24 -1.77
CA HIS A 23 3.66 12.42 -0.99
C HIS A 23 5.07 12.92 -1.36
N PHE A 24 6.02 12.01 -1.56
CA PHE A 24 7.39 12.37 -1.96
C PHE A 24 7.42 13.04 -3.34
N MET A 25 6.75 12.44 -4.34
CA MET A 25 6.68 12.98 -5.70
C MET A 25 5.94 14.32 -5.75
N ALA A 26 4.94 14.53 -4.90
CA ALA A 26 4.22 15.80 -4.81
C ALA A 26 5.09 16.96 -4.27
N ALA A 27 6.13 16.65 -3.49
CA ALA A 27 7.00 17.64 -2.88
C ALA A 27 8.22 18.00 -3.75
N LEU A 28 8.60 17.16 -4.72
CA LEU A 28 9.78 17.38 -5.53
C LEU A 28 9.54 18.40 -6.66
N PRO A 29 10.40 19.43 -6.81
CA PRO A 29 10.29 20.39 -7.91
C PRO A 29 10.62 19.77 -9.29
N ASN A 30 11.28 18.61 -9.29
CA ASN A 30 11.74 17.88 -10.46
C ASN A 30 11.21 16.43 -10.49
N ALA A 31 10.01 16.21 -9.96
CA ALA A 31 9.36 14.90 -10.00
C ALA A 31 9.20 14.40 -11.45
N GLY A 32 9.40 13.10 -11.66
CA GLY A 32 9.04 12.45 -12.92
C GLY A 32 7.53 12.52 -13.19
N PRO A 33 7.09 12.34 -14.45
CA PRO A 33 5.70 12.53 -14.84
C PRO A 33 4.72 11.45 -14.33
N PHE A 34 5.24 10.34 -13.80
CA PHE A 34 4.45 9.18 -13.37
C PHE A 34 4.94 8.63 -12.04
N VAL A 35 4.03 7.96 -11.32
CA VAL A 35 4.32 7.14 -10.14
C VAL A 35 4.04 5.69 -10.48
N GLU A 36 4.85 4.77 -9.97
CA GLU A 36 4.57 3.35 -10.08
C GLU A 36 3.31 3.01 -9.26
N PHE A 37 2.37 2.32 -9.91
CA PHE A 37 1.15 1.83 -9.27
C PHE A 37 0.93 0.39 -9.73
N SER A 38 1.06 -0.56 -8.82
CA SER A 38 0.86 -1.95 -9.17
C SER A 38 -0.63 -2.27 -9.32
N ILE A 39 -0.92 -3.05 -10.37
CA ILE A 39 -2.25 -3.48 -10.83
C ILE A 39 -2.52 -4.95 -10.52
N GLU A 40 -1.56 -5.63 -9.88
CA GLU A 40 -1.77 -7.00 -9.41
C GLU A 40 -2.78 -6.98 -8.26
N GLY A 41 -3.77 -7.88 -8.30
CA GLY A 41 -4.90 -7.87 -7.36
C GLY A 41 -4.49 -7.89 -5.89
N ASP A 42 -5.31 -7.28 -5.04
CA ASP A 42 -5.25 -7.17 -3.56
C ASP A 42 -4.38 -6.07 -2.90
N ILE A 43 -3.36 -5.50 -3.55
CA ILE A 43 -2.45 -4.56 -2.85
C ILE A 43 -3.01 -3.15 -2.62
N ASN A 44 -3.83 -2.63 -3.55
CA ASN A 44 -4.28 -1.22 -3.54
C ASN A 44 -5.82 -1.07 -3.62
N GLU A 45 -6.52 -2.14 -4.04
CA GLU A 45 -7.95 -2.11 -4.31
C GLU A 45 -8.81 -2.44 -3.08
N GLY A 46 -8.21 -2.93 -2.00
CA GLY A 46 -8.90 -3.32 -0.77
C GLY A 46 -8.36 -2.64 0.49
N GLU A 47 -9.21 -2.51 1.50
CA GLU A 47 -8.83 -1.98 2.83
C GLU A 47 -8.16 -3.05 3.71
N THR A 48 -7.54 -4.06 3.12
CA THR A 48 -6.95 -5.21 3.83
C THR A 48 -5.77 -4.81 4.72
N PHE A 49 -5.08 -3.71 4.39
CA PHE A 49 -3.91 -3.23 5.11
C PHE A 49 -4.04 -1.79 5.63
N TYR A 50 -4.60 -0.86 4.85
CA TYR A 50 -4.90 0.50 5.30
C TYR A 50 -6.18 1.03 4.65
N SER A 51 -6.75 2.09 5.22
CA SER A 51 -7.85 2.85 4.63
C SER A 51 -7.56 4.36 4.61
N PRO A 52 -8.07 5.12 3.62
CA PRO A 52 -8.82 4.63 2.46
C PRO A 52 -7.93 3.89 1.45
N ALA A 53 -8.51 2.94 0.72
CA ALA A 53 -7.84 2.30 -0.41
C ALA A 53 -7.53 3.33 -1.51
N LEU A 54 -6.37 3.18 -2.18
CA LEU A 54 -5.98 4.08 -3.26
C LEU A 54 -6.73 3.70 -4.54
N ALA A 55 -7.48 4.65 -5.08
CA ALA A 55 -8.22 4.46 -6.33
C ALA A 55 -7.54 5.20 -7.48
N VAL A 56 -7.31 4.49 -8.58
CA VAL A 56 -6.97 5.09 -9.87
C VAL A 56 -8.25 5.63 -10.51
N ARG A 57 -8.26 6.91 -10.88
CA ARG A 57 -9.32 7.58 -11.64
C ARG A 57 -8.66 8.33 -12.79
N ASP A 58 -9.07 8.03 -14.03
CA ASP A 58 -8.53 8.65 -15.25
C ASP A 58 -6.99 8.65 -15.34
N GLY A 59 -6.38 7.51 -14.97
CA GLY A 59 -4.93 7.33 -14.99
C GLY A 59 -4.18 8.08 -13.87
N LYS A 60 -4.89 8.61 -12.87
CA LYS A 60 -4.31 9.37 -11.75
C LYS A 60 -4.74 8.77 -10.42
N VAL A 61 -3.89 8.92 -9.42
CA VAL A 61 -4.19 8.55 -8.04
C VAL A 61 -4.18 9.80 -7.19
N LYS A 62 -5.21 9.97 -6.36
CA LYS A 62 -5.28 11.09 -5.44
C LYS A 62 -4.36 10.85 -4.24
N ILE A 63 -3.61 11.87 -3.84
CA ILE A 63 -2.91 11.87 -2.55
C ILE A 63 -3.97 11.90 -1.44
N PRO A 64 -3.90 11.02 -0.43
CA PRO A 64 -4.85 11.04 0.68
C PRO A 64 -4.83 12.37 1.44
N ASP A 65 -6.01 12.95 1.71
CA ASP A 65 -6.15 14.32 2.28
C ASP A 65 -5.94 14.39 3.81
N GLY A 66 -5.84 13.25 4.48
CA GLY A 66 -5.70 13.19 5.94
C GLY A 66 -4.32 13.64 6.44
N PRO A 67 -4.17 13.98 7.73
CA PRO A 67 -2.89 14.37 8.31
C PRO A 67 -1.83 13.26 8.20
N GLY A 68 -0.56 13.67 8.11
CA GLY A 68 0.55 12.74 7.91
C GLY A 68 0.46 12.08 6.54
N TRP A 69 0.47 10.74 6.51
CA TRP A 69 0.33 9.97 5.27
C TRP A 69 -1.11 9.89 4.75
N GLY A 70 -2.08 10.39 5.52
CA GLY A 70 -3.50 10.44 5.16
C GLY A 70 -4.19 9.07 5.06
N VAL A 71 -3.56 8.01 5.58
CA VAL A 71 -4.12 6.66 5.70
C VAL A 71 -4.06 6.17 7.13
N ARG A 72 -4.92 5.21 7.48
CA ARG A 72 -4.97 4.51 8.76
C ARG A 72 -4.71 3.02 8.53
N VAL A 73 -3.74 2.45 9.23
CA VAL A 73 -3.49 1.00 9.18
C VAL A 73 -4.71 0.26 9.76
N ASN A 74 -5.14 -0.79 9.07
CA ASN A 74 -6.30 -1.59 9.45
C ASN A 74 -6.07 -2.22 10.85
N PRO A 75 -6.93 -1.94 11.85
CA PRO A 75 -6.80 -2.49 13.19
C PRO A 75 -6.77 -4.02 13.24
N SER A 76 -7.59 -4.69 12.43
CA SER A 76 -7.64 -6.15 12.36
C SER A 76 -6.36 -6.74 11.79
N TRP A 77 -5.66 -6.02 10.91
CA TRP A 77 -4.31 -6.41 10.47
C TRP A 77 -3.31 -6.28 11.63
N LEU A 78 -3.36 -5.18 12.39
CA LEU A 78 -2.49 -4.94 13.54
C LEU A 78 -2.68 -5.97 14.66
N GLU A 79 -3.91 -6.42 14.92
CA GLU A 79 -4.23 -7.45 15.92
C GLU A 79 -3.49 -8.78 15.66
N ARG A 80 -3.13 -9.06 14.42
CA ARG A 80 -2.40 -10.27 14.01
C ARG A 80 -0.89 -10.04 13.87
N ALA A 81 -0.42 -8.81 14.01
CA ALA A 81 0.98 -8.46 13.82
C ALA A 81 1.83 -8.88 15.03
N SER A 82 3.07 -9.27 14.79
CA SER A 82 4.04 -9.50 15.86
C SER A 82 4.41 -8.18 16.53
N TYR A 83 3.93 -7.98 17.75
CA TYR A 83 4.22 -6.78 18.53
C TYR A 83 5.62 -6.86 19.16
N ALA A 84 6.38 -5.78 19.01
CA ALA A 84 7.63 -5.55 19.72
C ALA A 84 7.71 -4.08 20.13
N LYS A 85 8.26 -3.82 21.33
CA LYS A 85 8.43 -2.47 21.88
C LYS A 85 9.83 -2.33 22.45
N SER A 86 10.49 -1.23 22.11
CA SER A 86 11.70 -0.77 22.78
C SER A 86 11.39 0.58 23.43
N GLU A 87 11.77 0.74 24.70
CA GLU A 87 11.60 1.99 25.44
C GLU A 87 12.93 2.39 26.11
N ARG A 88 13.06 3.67 26.42
CA ARG A 88 14.26 4.26 27.03
C ARG A 88 14.07 4.44 28.53
#